data_AF-A0A834F5J6-F1
#
_entry.id   AF-A0A834F5J6-F1
#
_cell.length_a   1.000
_cell.length_b   1.000
_cell.length_c   1.000
_cell.angle_alpha   90.00
_cell.angle_beta   90.00
_cell.angle_gamma   90.00
#
_symmetry.space_group_name_H-M   'P 1'
#
loop_
_entity.id
_entity.type
_entity.pdbx_description
1 polymer ?
#
loop_
_entity_poly.entity_id
_entity_poly.type
_entity_poly.pdbx_seq_one_letter_code
_entity_poly.pdbx_strand_id
1 'polypeptide(L)'
;MAVSASEPLYQPCVYHGSFRVELQVKRPLMPVRLSPQQVGLEMLCLCGQLDLLIRTQTQQFQEQLGKGCSPEESDTFQAQGSEILDQMLQCLEHLPKPMPELEDYLDAVGLSAMFPRVEVFLIQGSAVEMLERPQMDEYFVHIAKLNQLLVLSQQLEEDIRHLGSHKYIPHQLSVIYVRVNFLFPFSSLYIAF
;
A
#
# COMPACT_ATOMS: atom_id res chain seq x y z
N MET A 1 8.00 -54.19 39.03
CA MET A 1 8.22 -53.93 37.59
C MET A 1 8.72 -52.50 37.47
N ALA A 2 10.01 -52.31 37.16
CA ALA A 2 10.61 -50.98 37.01
C ALA A 2 10.61 -50.62 35.52
N VAL A 3 9.89 -49.57 35.15
CA VAL A 3 9.93 -49.01 33.80
C VAL A 3 11.17 -48.13 33.72
N SER A 4 12.14 -48.52 32.89
CA SER A 4 13.32 -47.71 32.59
C SER A 4 12.89 -46.47 31.81
N ALA A 5 12.81 -45.32 32.48
CA ALA A 5 12.69 -44.04 31.82
C ALA A 5 14.06 -43.66 31.25
N SER A 6 14.22 -43.73 29.93
CA SER A 6 15.41 -43.21 29.26
C SER A 6 15.40 -41.68 29.29
N GLU A 7 16.55 -41.07 29.57
CA GLU A 7 16.71 -39.61 29.51
C GLU A 7 16.46 -39.08 28.08
N PRO A 8 15.88 -37.88 27.94
CA PRO A 8 15.62 -37.29 26.62
C PRO A 8 16.93 -37.04 25.86
N LEU A 9 16.97 -37.48 24.59
CA LEU A 9 18.15 -37.35 23.72
C LEU A 9 18.55 -35.89 23.43
N TYR A 10 17.63 -34.94 23.60
CA TYR A 10 17.87 -33.52 23.44
C TYR A 10 17.08 -32.73 24.48
N GLN A 11 17.76 -31.82 25.16
CA GLN A 11 17.15 -30.88 26.08
C GLN A 11 16.97 -29.53 25.36
N PRO A 12 15.80 -28.88 25.44
CA PRO A 12 15.61 -27.56 24.86
C PRO A 12 16.65 -26.60 25.43
N CYS A 13 17.46 -25.97 24.58
CA CYS A 13 18.44 -24.99 25.03
C CYS A 13 17.71 -23.82 25.69
N VAL A 14 18.20 -23.38 26.86
CA VAL A 14 17.67 -22.19 27.54
C VAL A 14 17.96 -20.98 26.66
N TYR A 15 16.94 -20.17 26.37
CA TYR A 15 17.09 -18.95 25.58
C TYR A 15 18.13 -18.05 26.25
N HIS A 16 19.26 -17.83 25.56
CA HIS A 16 20.34 -16.99 26.06
C HIS A 16 20.09 -15.55 25.59
N GLY A 17 19.94 -14.61 26.53
CA GLY A 17 19.52 -13.23 26.25
C GLY A 17 20.45 -12.41 25.33
N SER A 18 21.63 -12.94 25.00
CA SER A 18 22.53 -12.38 23.99
C SER A 18 22.07 -12.63 22.55
N PHE A 19 21.21 -13.63 22.31
CA PHE A 19 20.57 -13.88 21.01
C PHE A 19 19.27 -13.09 20.91
N ARG A 20 19.35 -11.77 21.10
CA ARG A 20 18.20 -10.89 20.94
C ARG A 20 17.83 -10.86 19.45
N VAL A 21 16.84 -11.65 19.07
CA VAL A 21 16.26 -11.64 17.73
C VAL A 21 15.32 -10.44 17.66
N GLU A 22 15.58 -9.48 16.77
CA GLU A 22 14.59 -8.47 16.44
C GLU A 22 13.45 -9.12 15.65
N LEU A 23 12.28 -9.19 16.29
CA LEU A 23 11.05 -9.66 15.67
C LEU A 23 10.49 -8.53 14.80
N GLN A 24 10.79 -8.57 13.50
CA GLN A 24 10.20 -7.65 12.52
C GLN A 24 8.86 -8.18 12.00
N VAL A 25 7.87 -8.27 12.91
CA VAL A 25 6.54 -8.85 12.62
C VAL A 25 5.77 -8.10 11.53
N LYS A 26 6.07 -6.79 11.37
CA LYS A 26 5.41 -5.92 10.39
C LYS A 26 6.13 -5.84 9.04
N ARG A 27 7.38 -6.32 8.93
CA ARG A 27 8.16 -6.18 7.71
C ARG A 27 7.87 -7.38 6.79
N PRO A 28 7.38 -7.18 5.56
CA PRO A 28 7.27 -8.28 4.61
C PRO A 28 8.65 -8.91 4.40
N LEU A 29 8.68 -10.19 4.03
CA LEU A 29 9.90 -10.93 3.69
C LEU A 29 10.50 -10.37 2.38
N MET A 30 10.99 -9.15 2.44
CA MET A 30 11.57 -8.40 1.32
C MET A 30 12.94 -8.99 0.97
N PRO A 31 13.30 -9.02 -0.32
CA PRO A 31 14.66 -9.37 -0.71
C PRO A 31 15.65 -8.39 -0.10
N VAL A 32 16.82 -8.89 0.31
CA VAL A 32 17.89 -8.12 1.00
C VAL A 32 18.39 -6.93 0.17
N ARG A 33 18.15 -6.93 -1.15
CA ARG A 33 18.42 -5.80 -2.04
C ARG A 33 17.27 -5.59 -3.01
N LEU A 34 16.79 -4.35 -3.06
CA LEU A 34 15.85 -3.90 -4.07
C LEU A 34 16.61 -3.47 -5.33
N SER A 35 16.10 -3.85 -6.50
CA SER A 35 16.50 -3.24 -7.76
C SER A 35 15.96 -1.80 -7.85
N PRO A 36 16.53 -0.91 -8.70
CA PRO A 36 16.04 0.46 -8.84
C PRO A 36 14.55 0.55 -9.20
N GLN A 37 14.04 -0.40 -9.99
CA GLN A 37 12.62 -0.49 -10.35
C GLN A 37 11.75 -0.85 -9.13
N GLN A 38 12.24 -1.75 -8.27
CA GLN A 38 11.56 -2.08 -7.02
C GLN A 38 11.58 -0.92 -6.03
N VAL A 39 12.68 -0.16 -5.95
CA VAL A 39 12.75 1.08 -5.15
C VAL A 39 11.69 2.07 -5.62
N GLY A 40 11.53 2.26 -6.95
CA GLY A 40 10.47 3.11 -7.51
C GLY A 40 9.07 2.66 -7.11
N LEU A 41 8.80 1.35 -7.14
CA LEU A 41 7.50 0.79 -6.75
C LEU A 41 7.23 0.94 -5.25
N GLU A 42 8.22 0.67 -4.41
CA GLU A 42 8.08 0.87 -2.96
C GLU A 42 7.90 2.34 -2.61
N MET A 43 8.65 3.23 -3.26
CA MET A 43 8.48 4.67 -3.06
C MET A 43 7.07 5.12 -3.47
N LEU A 44 6.54 4.62 -4.59
CA LEU A 44 5.16 4.88 -5.01
C LEU A 44 4.14 4.44 -3.93
N CYS A 45 4.32 3.25 -3.35
CA CYS A 45 3.46 2.74 -2.29
C CYS A 45 3.56 3.56 -1.00
N LEU A 46 4.77 3.97 -0.60
CA LEU A 46 5.01 4.79 0.58
C LEU A 46 4.44 6.20 0.42
N CYS A 47 4.64 6.84 -0.74
CA CYS A 47 3.98 8.10 -1.08
C CYS A 47 2.45 7.99 -1.01
N GLY A 48 1.87 6.90 -1.51
CA GLY A 48 0.42 6.67 -1.42
C GLY A 48 -0.08 6.51 0.01
N GLN A 49 0.68 5.83 0.88
CA GLN A 49 0.36 5.70 2.30
C GLN A 49 0.45 7.04 3.03
N LEU A 50 1.52 7.80 2.80
CA LEU A 50 1.73 9.10 3.40
C LEU A 50 0.68 10.12 2.93
N ASP A 51 0.35 10.13 1.64
CA ASP A 51 -0.72 10.96 1.08
C ASP A 51 -2.07 10.69 1.76
N LEU A 52 -2.42 9.41 1.94
CA LEU A 52 -3.65 9.04 2.63
C LEU A 52 -3.63 9.48 4.09
N LEU A 53 -2.51 9.27 4.78
CA LEU A 53 -2.32 9.68 6.16
C LEU A 53 -2.48 11.20 6.33
N ILE A 54 -1.84 12.01 5.47
CA ILE A 54 -1.98 13.47 5.43
C ILE A 54 -3.45 13.86 5.23
N ARG A 55 -4.14 13.25 4.27
CA ARG A 55 -5.57 13.53 4.02
C ARG A 55 -6.43 13.26 5.25
N THR A 56 -6.19 12.15 5.95
CA THR A 56 -6.94 11.83 7.16
C THR A 56 -6.69 12.85 8.26
N GLN A 57 -5.45 13.33 8.42
CA GLN A 57 -5.10 14.37 9.39
C GLN A 57 -5.75 15.72 9.02
N THR A 58 -5.73 16.11 7.74
CA THR A 58 -6.40 17.34 7.27
C THR A 58 -7.92 17.29 7.54
N GLN A 59 -8.56 16.14 7.32
CA GLN A 59 -9.98 15.97 7.64
C GLN A 59 -10.25 16.10 9.15
N GLN A 60 -9.40 15.50 9.99
CA GLN A 60 -9.51 15.65 11.44
C GLN A 60 -9.38 17.11 11.89
N PHE A 61 -8.48 17.89 11.29
CA PHE A 61 -8.38 19.33 11.57
C PHE A 61 -9.66 20.07 11.24
N GLN A 62 -10.27 19.80 10.08
CA GLN A 62 -11.53 20.43 9.70
C GLN A 62 -12.66 20.09 10.68
N GLU A 63 -12.72 18.85 11.16
CA GLU A 63 -13.70 18.45 12.18
C GLU A 63 -13.46 19.12 13.53
N GLN A 64 -12.21 19.27 13.95
CA GLN A 64 -11.85 19.96 15.19
C GLN A 64 -12.19 21.46 15.12
N LEU A 65 -11.87 22.11 14.00
CA LEU A 65 -12.23 23.50 13.73
C LEU A 65 -13.75 23.70 13.73
N GLY A 66 -14.52 22.78 13.13
CA GLY A 66 -15.98 22.80 13.17
C GLY A 66 -16.57 22.66 14.58
N LYS A 67 -15.82 22.09 15.53
CA LYS A 67 -16.18 21.96 16.95
C LYS A 67 -15.64 23.11 17.81
N GLY A 68 -14.90 24.06 17.23
CA GLY A 68 -14.29 25.19 17.94
C GLY A 68 -13.04 24.84 18.74
N CYS A 69 -12.43 23.68 18.49
CA CYS A 69 -11.15 23.28 19.08
C CYS A 69 -9.98 23.82 18.25
N SER A 70 -8.84 24.07 18.91
CA SER A 70 -7.59 24.33 18.20
C SER A 70 -7.16 23.08 17.43
N PRO A 71 -6.74 23.19 16.16
CA PRO A 71 -6.23 22.05 15.41
C PRO A 71 -4.92 21.57 16.04
N GLU A 72 -4.88 20.32 16.47
CA GLU A 72 -3.70 19.66 17.03
C GLU A 72 -3.40 18.38 16.25
N GLU A 73 -2.14 18.22 15.84
CA GLU A 73 -1.69 17.00 15.16
C GLU A 73 -1.85 15.80 16.09
N SER A 74 -2.31 14.68 15.54
CA SER A 74 -2.43 13.48 16.34
C SER A 74 -1.06 12.84 16.57
N ASP A 75 -0.78 12.40 17.79
CA ASP A 75 0.42 11.61 18.10
C ASP A 75 0.55 10.38 17.18
N THR A 76 -0.58 9.76 16.79
CA THR A 76 -0.55 8.62 15.86
C THR A 76 -0.16 9.02 14.46
N PHE A 77 -0.55 10.22 14.01
CA PHE A 77 -0.15 10.77 12.72
C PHE A 77 1.37 10.99 12.68
N GLN A 78 1.94 11.60 13.71
CA GLN A 78 3.39 11.84 13.77
C GLN A 78 4.20 10.53 13.82
N ALA A 79 3.76 9.56 14.63
CA ALA A 79 4.42 8.26 14.71
C ALA A 79 4.36 7.49 13.39
N GLN A 80 3.20 7.48 12.70
CA GLN A 80 3.07 6.80 11.42
C GLN A 80 3.79 7.54 10.29
N GLY A 81 3.74 8.87 10.28
CA GLY A 81 4.42 9.70 9.29
C GLY A 81 5.94 9.52 9.35
N SER A 82 6.51 9.55 10.56
CA SER A 82 7.95 9.29 10.77
C SER A 82 8.34 7.86 10.36
N GLU A 83 7.54 6.85 10.72
CA GLU A 83 7.79 5.46 10.30
C GLU A 83 7.81 5.32 8.76
N ILE A 84 6.90 6.00 8.05
CA ILE A 84 6.87 5.99 6.58
C ILE A 84 8.08 6.73 6.00
N LEU A 85 8.45 7.90 6.52
CA LEU A 85 9.62 8.65 6.05
C LEU A 85 10.92 7.86 6.25
N ASP A 86 11.07 7.19 7.40
CA ASP A 86 12.22 6.32 7.66
C ASP A 86 12.29 5.16 6.65
N GLN A 87 11.14 4.59 6.28
CA GLN A 87 11.07 3.55 5.24
C GLN A 87 11.43 4.10 3.85
N MET A 88 11.02 5.32 3.52
CA MET A 88 11.38 5.98 2.26
C MET A 88 12.89 6.19 2.16
N LEU A 89 13.52 6.69 3.23
CA LEU A 89 14.97 6.86 3.30
C LEU A 89 15.71 5.52 3.20
N GLN A 90 15.24 4.47 3.90
CA GLN A 90 15.77 3.12 3.76
C GLN A 90 15.66 2.58 2.33
N CYS A 91 14.59 2.93 1.59
CA CYS A 91 14.46 2.54 0.18
C CYS A 91 15.57 3.14 -0.69
N LEU A 92 15.97 4.40 -0.42
CA LEU A 92 17.04 5.08 -1.17
C LEU A 92 18.42 4.47 -0.92
N GLU A 93 18.65 3.83 0.22
CA GLU A 93 19.92 3.15 0.52
C GLU A 93 20.24 2.01 -0.47
N HIS A 94 19.22 1.49 -1.16
CA HIS A 94 19.38 0.46 -2.19
C HIS A 94 19.83 1.01 -3.55
N LEU A 95 19.83 2.32 -3.75
CA LEU A 95 20.26 2.98 -4.98
C LEU A 95 21.79 3.09 -5.09
N PRO A 96 22.34 3.18 -6.32
CA PRO A 96 23.78 3.42 -6.50
C PRO A 96 24.21 4.75 -5.91
N LYS A 97 25.44 4.81 -5.37
CA LYS A 97 26.02 6.05 -4.82
C LYS A 97 26.43 7.01 -5.95
N PRO A 98 26.28 8.33 -5.78
CA PRO A 98 25.81 9.03 -4.58
C PRO A 98 24.29 8.86 -4.37
N MET A 99 23.90 8.64 -3.12
CA MET A 99 22.48 8.51 -2.75
C MET A 99 21.79 9.86 -2.99
N PRO A 100 20.69 9.90 -3.75
CA PRO A 100 19.94 11.14 -3.95
C PRO A 100 19.26 11.56 -2.65
N GLU A 101 19.00 12.86 -2.50
CA GLU A 101 18.07 13.34 -1.47
C GLU A 101 16.65 12.87 -1.80
N LEU A 102 15.78 12.79 -0.78
CA LEU A 102 14.43 12.26 -0.97
C LEU A 102 13.61 13.13 -1.93
N GLU A 103 13.63 14.44 -1.73
CA GLU A 103 12.96 15.43 -2.57
C GLU A 103 13.44 15.32 -4.03
N ASP A 104 14.76 15.36 -4.25
CA ASP A 104 15.38 15.21 -5.58
C ASP A 104 14.97 13.91 -6.28
N TYR A 105 14.89 12.80 -5.54
CA TYR A 105 14.48 11.51 -6.10
C TYR A 105 13.00 11.51 -6.50
N LEU A 106 12.12 12.04 -5.65
CA LEU A 106 10.69 12.12 -5.94
C LEU A 106 10.41 13.00 -7.16
N ASP A 107 11.14 14.10 -7.30
CA ASP A 107 11.07 14.96 -8.47
C ASP A 107 11.55 14.25 -9.74
N ALA A 108 12.72 13.60 -9.69
CA ALA A 108 13.31 12.92 -10.84
C ALA A 108 12.43 11.78 -11.38
N VAL A 109 11.71 11.07 -10.49
CA VAL A 109 10.81 9.97 -10.86
C VAL A 109 9.38 10.46 -11.14
N GLY A 110 9.09 11.74 -10.89
CA GLY A 110 7.78 12.36 -11.12
C GLY A 110 6.74 12.05 -10.04
N LEU A 111 7.16 11.49 -8.91
CA LEU A 111 6.28 11.19 -7.78
C LEU A 111 5.81 12.46 -7.05
N SER A 112 6.63 13.51 -7.02
CA SER A 112 6.24 14.82 -6.46
C SER A 112 5.02 15.43 -7.17
N ALA A 113 4.96 15.29 -8.50
CA ALA A 113 3.82 15.71 -9.29
C ALA A 113 2.58 14.83 -9.07
N MET A 114 2.77 13.52 -8.84
CA MET A 114 1.67 12.59 -8.56
C MET A 114 1.10 12.74 -7.15
N PHE A 115 1.96 13.03 -6.15
CA PHE A 115 1.60 13.14 -4.74
C PHE A 115 1.96 14.53 -4.19
N PRO A 116 1.30 15.61 -4.66
CA PRO A 116 1.66 16.98 -4.28
C PRO A 116 1.45 17.27 -2.79
N ARG A 117 0.59 16.51 -2.09
CA ARG A 117 0.47 16.62 -0.62
C ARG A 117 1.71 16.13 0.10
N VAL A 118 2.34 15.07 -0.40
CA VAL A 118 3.58 14.54 0.17
C VAL A 118 4.71 15.54 -0.02
N GLU A 119 4.82 16.13 -1.20
CA GLU A 119 5.77 17.21 -1.51
C GLU A 119 5.65 18.37 -0.52
N VAL A 120 4.42 18.91 -0.37
CA VAL A 120 4.15 20.02 0.57
C VAL A 120 4.46 19.62 2.01
N PHE A 121 4.13 18.38 2.40
CA PHE A 121 4.41 17.87 3.73
C PHE A 121 5.90 17.76 4.01
N LEU A 122 6.72 17.32 3.05
CA LEU A 122 8.18 17.28 3.19
C LEU A 122 8.76 18.68 3.42
N ILE A 123 8.26 19.67 2.69
CA ILE A 123 8.73 21.07 2.79
C ILE A 123 8.27 21.74 4.11
N GLN A 124 7.01 21.54 4.50
CA GLN A 124 6.40 22.26 5.62
C GLN A 124 6.46 21.51 6.95
N GLY A 125 6.73 20.21 6.92
CA GLY A 125 6.76 19.35 8.09
C GLY A 125 5.40 19.13 8.78
N SER A 126 4.29 19.53 8.15
CA SER A 126 2.94 19.40 8.72
C SER A 126 1.89 19.18 7.64
N ALA A 127 0.76 18.56 8.03
CA ALA A 127 -0.33 18.29 7.10
C ALA A 127 -1.12 19.57 6.79
N VAL A 128 -1.16 19.96 5.53
CA VAL A 128 -1.83 21.19 5.08
C VAL A 128 -2.92 20.91 4.06
N GLU A 129 -4.01 21.68 4.14
CA GLU A 129 -5.10 21.62 3.19
C GLU A 129 -4.65 22.14 1.82
N MET A 130 -4.87 21.33 0.79
CA MET A 130 -4.52 21.71 -0.58
C MET A 130 -5.53 22.70 -1.14
N LEU A 131 -5.02 23.77 -1.76
CA LEU A 131 -5.84 24.75 -2.49
C LEU A 131 -6.56 24.13 -3.70
N GLU A 132 -5.87 23.24 -4.41
CA GLU A 132 -6.39 22.52 -5.55
C GLU A 132 -6.44 21.03 -5.26
N ARG A 133 -7.50 20.37 -5.72
CA ARG A 133 -7.66 18.93 -5.53
C ARG A 133 -6.67 18.16 -6.41
N PRO A 134 -5.77 17.32 -5.83
CA PRO A 134 -4.84 16.53 -6.61
C PRO A 134 -5.54 15.55 -7.55
N GLN A 135 -5.02 15.40 -8.77
CA GLN A 135 -5.60 14.52 -9.80
C GLN A 135 -5.66 13.04 -9.36
N MET A 136 -4.68 12.61 -8.56
CA MET A 136 -4.60 11.23 -8.04
C MET A 136 -5.74 10.85 -7.09
N ASP A 137 -6.51 11.82 -6.56
CA ASP A 137 -7.63 11.53 -5.66
C ASP A 137 -8.70 10.63 -6.30
N GLU A 138 -8.91 10.77 -7.60
CA GLU A 138 -9.90 9.97 -8.35
C GLU A 138 -9.29 8.66 -8.87
N TYR A 139 -7.96 8.60 -8.97
CA TYR A 139 -7.24 7.45 -9.52
C TYR A 139 -7.38 6.19 -8.67
N PHE A 140 -7.40 6.31 -7.33
CA PHE A 140 -7.60 5.17 -6.45
C PHE A 140 -8.94 4.46 -6.67
N VAL A 141 -9.99 5.20 -7.04
CA VAL A 141 -11.28 4.61 -7.39
C VAL A 141 -11.14 3.75 -8.64
N HIS A 142 -10.35 4.19 -9.63
CA HIS A 142 -10.07 3.41 -10.83
C HIS A 142 -9.23 2.16 -10.53
N ILE A 143 -8.21 2.25 -9.68
CA ILE A 143 -7.44 1.07 -9.25
C ILE A 143 -8.34 0.06 -8.51
N ALA A 144 -9.18 0.53 -7.58
CA ALA A 144 -10.10 -0.33 -6.84
C ALA A 144 -11.06 -1.07 -7.80
N LYS A 145 -11.56 -0.37 -8.81
CA LYS A 145 -12.40 -0.93 -9.86
C LYS A 145 -11.67 -2.00 -10.70
N LEU A 146 -10.42 -1.74 -11.09
CA LEU A 146 -9.59 -2.70 -11.82
C LEU A 146 -9.29 -3.95 -10.97
N ASN A 147 -8.97 -3.76 -9.69
CA ASN A 147 -8.76 -4.88 -8.76
C ASN A 147 -10.02 -5.73 -8.59
N GLN A 148 -11.20 -5.10 -8.49
CA GLN A 148 -12.48 -5.84 -8.46
C GLN A 148 -12.69 -6.66 -9.74
N LEU A 149 -12.39 -6.09 -10.91
CA LEU A 149 -12.49 -6.81 -12.19
C LEU A 149 -11.54 -8.01 -12.25
N LEU A 150 -10.29 -7.83 -11.78
CA LEU A 150 -9.30 -8.91 -11.72
C LEU A 150 -9.79 -10.06 -10.83
N VAL A 151 -10.25 -9.75 -9.62
CA VAL A 151 -10.77 -10.76 -8.67
C VAL A 151 -11.97 -11.51 -9.25
N LEU A 152 -12.91 -10.80 -9.88
CA LEU A 152 -14.06 -11.44 -10.55
C LEU A 152 -13.62 -12.35 -11.70
N SER A 153 -12.58 -11.95 -12.45
CA SER A 153 -12.05 -12.74 -13.56
C SER A 153 -11.37 -14.02 -13.07
N GLN A 154 -10.59 -13.93 -11.99
CA GLN A 154 -9.96 -15.09 -11.33
C GLN A 154 -11.02 -16.06 -10.79
N GLN A 155 -12.07 -15.53 -10.14
CA GLN A 155 -13.18 -16.35 -9.66
C GLN A 155 -13.88 -17.09 -10.81
N LEU A 156 -14.15 -16.41 -11.92
CA LEU A 156 -14.74 -17.06 -13.10
C LEU A 156 -13.83 -18.16 -13.66
N GLU A 157 -12.52 -17.92 -13.71
CA GLU A 157 -11.56 -18.91 -14.19
C GLU A 157 -11.55 -20.17 -13.30
N GLU A 158 -11.55 -19.99 -11.97
CA GLU A 158 -11.70 -21.10 -11.02
C GLU A 158 -13.04 -21.81 -11.21
N ASP A 159 -14.12 -21.06 -11.38
CA ASP A 159 -15.46 -21.61 -11.54
C ASP A 159 -15.58 -22.42 -12.83
N ILE A 160 -14.99 -21.98 -13.95
CA ILE A 160 -14.94 -22.76 -15.21
C ILE A 160 -14.13 -24.05 -15.04
N ARG A 161 -13.04 -24.01 -14.29
CA ARG A 161 -12.16 -25.17 -14.06
C ARG A 161 -12.79 -26.20 -13.11
N HIS A 162 -13.64 -25.77 -12.18
CA HIS A 162 -14.12 -26.61 -11.07
C HIS A 162 -15.64 -26.88 -11.05
N LEU A 163 -16.48 -26.05 -11.67
CA LEU A 163 -17.90 -26.35 -11.86
C LEU A 163 -18.11 -27.21 -13.11
N GLY A 164 -18.42 -28.49 -12.90
CA GLY A 164 -18.88 -29.40 -13.97
C GLY A 164 -20.25 -29.06 -14.57
N SER A 165 -20.88 -27.95 -14.17
CA SER A 165 -22.17 -27.49 -14.68
C SER A 165 -21.99 -26.23 -15.53
N HIS A 166 -21.91 -26.41 -16.85
CA HIS A 166 -21.78 -25.32 -17.82
C HIS A 166 -22.96 -24.33 -17.85
N LYS A 167 -24.04 -24.59 -17.10
CA LYS A 167 -25.24 -23.73 -17.06
C LYS A 167 -25.01 -22.40 -16.34
N TYR A 168 -24.02 -22.31 -15.46
CA TYR A 168 -23.73 -21.09 -14.68
C TYR A 168 -22.70 -20.17 -15.35
N ILE A 169 -21.92 -20.69 -16.29
CA ILE A 169 -20.88 -19.95 -17.02
C ILE A 169 -21.45 -18.74 -17.78
N PRO A 170 -22.58 -18.85 -18.53
CA PRO A 170 -23.17 -17.69 -19.21
C PRO A 170 -23.66 -16.60 -18.24
N HIS A 171 -24.14 -17.00 -17.06
CA HIS A 171 -24.58 -16.05 -16.04
C HIS A 171 -23.38 -15.30 -15.44
N GLN A 172 -22.29 -15.99 -15.10
CA GLN A 172 -21.12 -15.31 -14.53
C GLN A 172 -20.42 -14.41 -15.55
N LEU A 173 -20.38 -14.82 -16.82
CA LEU A 173 -19.93 -13.97 -17.92
C LEU A 173 -20.78 -12.72 -18.10
N SER A 174 -22.11 -12.83 -17.97
CA SER A 174 -22.99 -11.66 -18.08
C SER A 174 -22.80 -10.67 -16.91
N VAL A 175 -22.54 -11.17 -15.71
CA VAL A 175 -22.21 -10.33 -14.54
C VAL A 175 -20.91 -9.57 -14.76
N ILE A 176 -19.88 -10.23 -15.29
CA ILE A 176 -18.60 -9.56 -15.63
C ILE A 176 -18.81 -8.54 -16.74
N TYR A 177 -19.53 -8.88 -17.81
CA TYR A 177 -19.80 -7.96 -18.91
C TYR A 177 -20.55 -6.70 -18.46
N VAL A 178 -21.57 -6.85 -17.61
CA VAL A 178 -22.29 -5.72 -17.01
C VAL A 178 -21.37 -4.90 -16.13
N ARG A 179 -20.48 -5.54 -15.36
CA ARG A 179 -19.53 -4.83 -14.51
C ARG A 179 -18.48 -4.09 -15.33
N VAL A 180 -17.93 -4.69 -16.39
CA VAL A 180 -17.00 -4.04 -17.31
C VAL A 180 -17.66 -2.81 -17.98
N ASN A 181 -18.88 -2.96 -18.49
CA ASN A 181 -19.61 -1.83 -19.08
C ASN A 181 -19.92 -0.71 -18.07
N PHE A 182 -20.24 -1.07 -16.83
CA PHE A 182 -20.45 -0.10 -15.76
C PHE A 182 -19.15 0.61 -15.34
N LEU A 183 -18.01 -0.09 -15.43
CA LEU A 183 -16.70 0.42 -15.07
C LEU A 183 -16.10 1.35 -16.13
N PHE A 184 -16.42 1.11 -17.41
CA PHE A 184 -15.96 1.90 -18.56
C PHE A 184 -17.14 2.47 -19.37
N PRO A 185 -17.91 3.43 -18.81
CA PRO A 185 -19.08 3.99 -19.50
C PRO A 185 -18.73 4.77 -20.78
N PHE A 186 -17.46 5.08 -21.00
CA PHE A 186 -16.95 5.74 -22.21
C PHE A 186 -15.89 4.88 -22.91
N SER A 187 -16.32 3.75 -23.45
CA SER A 187 -15.74 3.30 -24.71
C SER A 187 -16.87 3.22 -25.73
N SER A 188 -17.09 4.32 -26.45
CA SER A 188 -17.73 4.28 -27.78
C SER A 188 -16.83 3.56 -28.80
N LEU A 189 -16.17 2.47 -28.39
CA LEU A 189 -15.55 1.55 -29.30
C LEU A 189 -16.60 0.49 -29.60
N TYR A 190 -17.31 0.75 -30.70
CA TYR A 190 -18.00 -0.24 -31.51
C TYR A 190 -17.40 -1.64 -31.30
N ILE A 191 -18.07 -2.48 -30.51
CA ILE A 191 -17.96 -3.93 -30.68
C ILE A 191 -19.02 -4.26 -31.73
N ALA A 192 -18.66 -4.03 -32.99
CA ALA A 192 -19.32 -4.66 -34.11
C ALA A 192 -18.64 -6.01 -34.33
N PHE A 193 -19.28 -7.06 -33.83
CA PHE A 193 -19.28 -8.40 -34.44
C PHE A 193 -20.63 -9.04 -34.19
#